data_AF-A0A856MMN3-F1
#
_entry.id   AF-A0A856MMN3-F1
#
_cell.length_a   1.000
_cell.length_b   1.000
_cell.length_c   1.000
_cell.angle_alpha   90.00
_cell.angle_beta   90.00
_cell.angle_gamma   90.00
#
_symmetry.space_group_name_H-M   'P 1'
#
loop_
_entity.id
_entity.type
_entity.pdbx_description
1 polymer ?
#
loop_
_entity_poly.entity_id
_entity_poly.type
_entity_poly.pdbx_seq_one_letter_code
_entity_poly.pdbx_strand_id
1 'polypeptide(L)' 'MSTGKGIKRTRNQPALHSELKESHRIHLTPTAWSKLQKMAAVKGTSISELVEGWARESDIDGE' A
#
# COMPACT_ATOMS: atom_id res chain seq x y z
N MET A 1 24.93 -14.22 -9.20
CA MET A 1 23.69 -13.56 -9.65
C MET A 1 22.69 -14.65 -10.04
N SER A 2 21.68 -14.89 -9.21
CA SER A 2 20.56 -15.77 -9.54
C SER A 2 19.32 -14.89 -9.64
N THR A 3 18.99 -14.49 -10.87
CA THR A 3 17.75 -13.81 -11.21
C THR A 3 16.61 -14.78 -10.90
N GLY A 4 15.71 -14.38 -9.99
CA GLY A 4 14.54 -15.13 -9.52
C GLY A 4 13.56 -15.50 -10.63
N LYS A 5 14.00 -16.38 -11.52
CA LYS A 5 13.30 -16.95 -12.66
C LYS A 5 12.67 -18.25 -12.15
N GLY A 6 11.50 -18.15 -11.54
CA GLY A 6 10.81 -19.34 -11.04
C GLY A 6 9.65 -19.16 -10.05
N ILE A 7 9.32 -17.95 -9.61
CA ILE A 7 8.16 -17.76 -8.72
C ILE A 7 6.98 -17.28 -9.56
N LYS A 8 6.00 -18.16 -9.79
CA LYS A 8 4.67 -17.79 -10.29
C LYS A 8 4.13 -16.70 -9.37
N ARG A 9 4.04 -15.47 -9.86
CA ARG A 9 3.39 -14.38 -9.13
C ARG A 9 1.90 -14.69 -9.04
N THR A 10 1.44 -15.06 -7.85
CA THR A 10 0.01 -15.20 -7.55
C THR A 10 -0.60 -13.80 -7.52
N ARG A 11 -1.69 -13.59 -8.26
CA ARG A 11 -2.47 -12.35 -8.23
C ARG A 11 -2.92 -12.11 -6.78
N ASN A 12 -2.62 -10.94 -6.22
CA ASN A 12 -2.89 -10.49 -4.84
C ASN A 12 -1.84 -10.80 -3.74
N GLN A 13 -0.64 -11.26 -4.08
CA GLN A 13 0.44 -11.29 -3.08
C GLN A 13 1.12 -9.90 -3.00
N PRO A 14 1.15 -9.23 -1.82
CA PRO A 14 1.94 -8.01 -1.64
C PRO A 14 3.42 -8.31 -1.90
N ALA A 15 4.08 -7.46 -2.70
CA ALA A 15 5.44 -7.69 -3.16
C ALA A 15 6.52 -7.35 -2.11
N LEU A 16 6.14 -6.70 -1.00
CA LEU A 16 7.09 -6.10 -0.05
C LEU A 16 6.90 -6.51 1.42
N HIS A 17 5.73 -7.04 1.81
CA HIS A 17 5.45 -7.37 3.21
C HIS A 17 4.73 -8.72 3.35
N SER A 18 5.14 -9.51 4.33
CA SER A 18 4.74 -10.92 4.57
C SER A 18 3.32 -11.09 5.13
N GLU A 19 2.61 -10.00 5.40
CA GLU A 19 1.26 -10.00 5.98
C GLU A 19 0.20 -9.92 4.87
N LEU A 20 -0.85 -10.74 5.00
CA LEU A 20 -1.96 -10.74 4.05
C LEU A 20 -2.81 -9.48 4.27
N LYS A 21 -3.06 -8.72 3.21
CA LYS A 21 -3.94 -7.55 3.29
C LYS A 21 -5.38 -7.99 3.59
N GLU A 22 -5.94 -7.49 4.68
CA GLU A 22 -7.37 -7.60 4.96
C GLU A 22 -8.16 -6.46 4.28
N SER A 23 -9.41 -6.74 3.92
CA SER A 23 -10.27 -5.74 3.27
C SER A 23 -10.90 -4.81 4.31
N HIS A 24 -10.31 -3.63 4.51
CA HIS A 24 -10.90 -2.58 5.33
C HIS A 24 -11.71 -1.59 4.47
N ARG A 25 -12.94 -1.26 4.87
CA ARG A 25 -13.74 -0.20 4.22
C ARG A 25 -13.47 1.13 4.90
N ILE A 26 -13.10 2.13 4.10
CA ILE A 26 -12.93 3.51 4.53
C ILE A 26 -13.89 4.41 3.75
N HIS A 27 -14.53 5.35 4.46
CA HIS A 27 -15.37 6.37 3.85
C HIS A 27 -14.58 7.67 3.73
N LEU A 28 -14.48 8.19 2.51
CA LEU A 28 -13.69 9.38 2.19
C LEU A 28 -14.54 10.36 1.40
N THR A 29 -14.26 11.64 1.55
CA THR A 29 -14.86 12.66 0.68
C THR A 29 -14.31 12.53 -0.74
N PRO A 30 -15.07 12.93 -1.78
CA PRO A 30 -14.59 12.86 -3.17
C PRO A 30 -13.28 13.62 -3.39
N THR A 31 -13.09 14.75 -2.71
CA THR A 31 -11.88 15.57 -2.76
C THR A 31 -10.68 14.86 -2.14
N ALA A 32 -10.86 14.20 -0.98
CA ALA A 32 -9.81 13.40 -0.35
C ALA A 32 -9.42 12.21 -1.23
N TRP A 33 -10.40 11.49 -1.80
CA TRP A 33 -10.15 10.37 -2.70
C TRP A 33 -9.37 10.77 -3.95
N SER A 34 -9.74 11.87 -4.60
CA SER A 34 -9.02 12.38 -5.77
C SER A 34 -7.57 12.77 -5.44
N LYS A 35 -7.33 13.36 -4.26
CA LYS A 35 -5.97 13.67 -3.81
C LYS A 35 -5.16 12.40 -3.57
N LEU A 36 -5.74 11.38 -2.94
CA LEU A 36 -5.09 10.08 -2.71
C LEU A 36 -4.69 9.41 -4.02
N GLN A 37 -5.58 9.40 -5.01
CA GLN A 37 -5.29 8.87 -6.34
C GLN A 37 -4.08 9.57 -6.98
N LYS A 38 -4.02 10.91 -6.91
CA LYS A 38 -2.90 11.69 -7.44
C LYS A 38 -1.60 11.40 -6.71
N MET A 39 -1.64 11.35 -5.36
CA MET A 39 -0.45 11.08 -4.54
C MET A 39 0.10 9.67 -4.78
N ALA A 40 -0.78 8.67 -4.89
CA ALA A 40 -0.41 7.31 -5.21
C ALA A 40 0.23 7.21 -6.61
N ALA A 41 -0.35 7.90 -7.61
CA ALA A 41 0.20 7.96 -8.96
C ALA A 41 1.60 8.62 -9.01
N VAL A 42 1.79 9.73 -8.30
CA VAL A 42 3.09 10.43 -8.22
C VAL A 42 4.17 9.55 -7.57
N LYS A 43 3.81 8.81 -6.51
CA LYS A 43 4.72 7.89 -5.82
C LYS A 43 4.88 6.53 -6.53
N GLY A 44 4.14 6.28 -7.61
CA GLY A 44 4.17 4.99 -8.33
C GLY A 44 3.67 3.81 -7.48
N THR A 45 2.82 4.07 -6.49
CA THR A 45 2.34 3.08 -5.51
C THR A 45 0.81 2.97 -5.55
N SER A 46 0.25 1.99 -4.84
CA SER A 46 -1.20 1.88 -4.67
C SER A 46 -1.69 2.78 -3.54
N ILE A 47 -2.98 3.15 -3.56
CA ILE A 47 -3.58 3.93 -2.46
C ILE A 47 -3.48 3.18 -1.13
N SER A 48 -3.64 1.86 -1.14
CA SER A 48 -3.48 1.04 0.07
C SER A 48 -2.06 1.13 0.64
N GLU A 49 -1.04 1.04 -0.21
CA GLU A 49 0.36 1.20 0.22
C GLU A 49 0.69 2.63 0.66
N LEU A 50 0.11 3.64 0.02
CA LEU A 50 0.22 5.03 0.47
C LEU A 50 -0.30 5.19 1.90
N VAL A 51 -1.47 4.61 2.19
CA VAL A 51 -2.11 4.66 3.52
C VAL A 51 -1.31 3.86 4.55
N GLU A 52 -0.86 2.64 4.20
CA GLU A 52 0.02 1.85 5.06
C GLU A 52 1.34 2.57 5.36
N GLY A 53 1.92 3.25 4.38
CA GLY A 53 3.13 4.06 4.54
C GLY A 53 2.92 5.19 5.55
N TRP A 54 1.83 5.95 5.41
CA TRP A 54 1.50 7.00 6.39
C TRP A 54 1.24 6.47 7.78
N ALA A 55 0.57 5.32 7.91
CA ALA A 55 0.35 4.70 9.21
C ALA A 55 1.66 4.29 9.88
N ARG A 56 2.66 3.82 9.11
CA ARG A 56 3.99 3.45 9.62
C ARG A 56 4.91 4.66 9.87
N GLU A 57 4.76 5.74 9.11
CA GLU A 57 5.47 7.02 9.33
C GLU A 57 4.90 7.79 10.53
N SER A 58 3.66 7.52 10.89
CA SER A 58 3.03 8.11 12.07
C SER A 58 3.53 7.37 13.30
N ASP A 59 4.48 7.97 14.02
CA ASP A 59 5.00 7.51 15.30
C ASP A 59 3.90 7.64 16.39
N ILE A 60 2.91 6.74 16.34
CA ILE A 60 1.81 6.68 17.32
C ILE A 60 2.11 5.64 18.41
N ASP A 61 3.16 4.83 18.23
CA ASP A 61 3.72 3.93 19.27
C ASP A 61 4.70 4.67 20.21
N GLY A 62 4.46 5.96 20.46
CA GLY A 62 5.19 6.79 21.41
C GLY A 62 4.49 6.85 22.76
N GLU A 63 4.95 5.98 23.67
CA GLU A 63 4.77 5.93 25.15
C GLU A 63 3.42 5.47 25.74
#